data_AF-A0AAV6IUT1-F1
#
_entry.id   AF-A0AAV6IUT1-F1
#
_cell.length_a   1.000
_cell.length_b   1.000
_cell.length_c   1.000
_cell.angle_alpha   90.00
_cell.angle_beta   90.00
_cell.angle_gamma   90.00
#
_symmetry.space_group_name_H-M   'P 1'
#
loop_
_entity.id
_entity.type
_entity.pdbx_description
1 polymer ?
#
loop_
_entity_poly.entity_id
_entity_poly.type
_entity_poly.pdbx_seq_one_letter_code
_entity_poly.pdbx_strand_id
1 'polypeptide(L)'
;MEAGKDREALEIVKKLVSAQPEETEWKFLMARMLSEMERGGGGFAVGRGVEGCGGGWDKVKEARDVRLILAQIQFLQKNVDDALRRYDELGREDPNDFRPYFCEGMIYSLLDRNEEAREEFAKYQKISTKKVEVEGYLRSPLSRMKVFGTNEEEN
;
A
#
# COMPACT_ATOMS: atom_id res chain seq x y z
N MET A 1 -17.28 -22.71 -8.47
CA MET A 1 -16.93 -23.39 -7.20
C MET A 1 -15.70 -22.79 -6.50
N GLU A 2 -14.95 -21.87 -7.12
CA GLU A 2 -13.74 -21.25 -6.51
C GLU A 2 -14.05 -20.20 -5.44
N ALA A 3 -15.06 -19.35 -5.66
CA ALA A 3 -15.41 -18.25 -4.74
C ALA A 3 -15.75 -18.67 -3.29
N GLY A 4 -16.13 -19.92 -3.05
CA GLY A 4 -16.34 -20.45 -1.70
C GLY A 4 -15.03 -20.75 -0.97
N LYS A 5 -14.04 -21.32 -1.69
CA LYS A 5 -12.71 -21.63 -1.14
C LYS A 5 -11.91 -20.36 -0.87
N ASP A 6 -12.06 -19.34 -1.71
CA ASP A 6 -11.38 -18.05 -1.53
C ASP A 6 -11.83 -17.35 -0.25
N ARG A 7 -13.12 -17.44 0.10
CA ARG A 7 -13.67 -16.90 1.35
C ARG A 7 -13.16 -17.65 2.57
N GLU A 8 -13.14 -18.98 2.53
CA GLU A 8 -12.60 -19.79 3.63
C GLU A 8 -11.11 -19.53 3.86
N ALA A 9 -10.33 -19.47 2.79
CA ALA A 9 -8.91 -19.15 2.87
C ALA A 9 -8.68 -17.73 3.42
N LEU A 10 -9.52 -16.76 3.05
CA LEU A 10 -9.44 -15.40 3.58
C LEU A 10 -9.68 -15.36 5.10
N GLU A 11 -10.64 -16.14 5.60
CA GLU A 11 -10.90 -16.25 7.05
C GLU A 11 -9.74 -16.90 7.81
N ILE A 12 -9.04 -17.86 7.20
CA ILE A 12 -7.83 -18.46 7.79
C ILE A 12 -6.71 -17.41 7.88
N VAL A 13 -6.44 -16.69 6.80
CA VAL A 13 -5.38 -15.68 6.77
C VAL A 13 -5.66 -14.54 7.75
N LYS A 14 -6.92 -14.11 7.90
CA LYS A 14 -7.31 -13.13 8.93
C LYS A 14 -6.97 -13.57 10.34
N LYS A 15 -7.23 -14.85 10.67
CA LYS A 15 -6.85 -15.42 11.97
C LYS A 15 -5.34 -15.41 12.16
N LEU A 16 -4.57 -15.72 11.11
CA LEU A 16 -3.11 -15.70 11.15
C LEU A 16 -2.57 -14.28 11.38
N VAL A 17 -3.06 -13.27 10.65
CA VAL A 17 -2.68 -11.86 10.89
C VAL A 17 -3.04 -11.43 12.31
N SER A 18 -4.19 -11.85 12.82
CA SER A 18 -4.64 -11.50 14.18
C SER A 18 -3.79 -12.17 15.27
N ALA A 19 -3.37 -13.41 15.05
CA ALA A 19 -2.54 -14.18 15.97
C ALA A 19 -1.05 -13.76 15.92
N GLN A 20 -0.58 -13.34 14.75
CA GLN A 20 0.81 -12.98 14.48
C GLN A 20 0.88 -11.64 13.73
N PRO A 21 0.61 -10.51 14.41
CA PRO A 21 0.53 -9.19 13.77
C PRO A 21 1.88 -8.64 13.30
N GLU A 22 2.98 -9.14 13.85
CA GLU A 22 4.34 -8.77 13.45
C GLU A 22 4.79 -9.48 12.16
N GLU A 23 4.19 -10.63 11.85
CA GLU A 23 4.52 -11.39 10.64
C GLU A 23 3.91 -10.71 9.40
N THR A 24 4.76 -10.35 8.46
CA THR A 24 4.36 -9.52 7.32
C THR A 24 3.82 -10.37 6.17
N GLU A 25 4.25 -11.61 6.07
CA GLU A 25 3.87 -12.61 5.07
C GLU A 25 2.35 -12.82 5.06
N TRP A 26 1.72 -12.87 6.23
CA TRP A 26 0.27 -13.01 6.33
C TRP A 26 -0.47 -11.78 5.80
N LYS A 27 0.08 -10.59 6.03
CA LYS A 27 -0.49 -9.33 5.49
C LYS A 27 -0.37 -9.27 3.97
N PHE A 28 0.77 -9.69 3.42
CA PHE A 28 0.96 -9.80 1.97
C PHE A 28 0.04 -10.84 1.34
N LEU A 29 -0.06 -12.02 1.94
CA LEU A 29 -0.95 -13.07 1.47
C LEU A 29 -2.39 -12.58 1.47
N MET A 30 -2.81 -11.90 2.54
CA MET A 30 -4.14 -11.30 2.64
C MET A 30 -4.37 -10.26 1.53
N ALA A 31 -3.48 -9.28 1.39
CA ALA A 31 -3.62 -8.24 0.37
C ALA A 31 -3.67 -8.81 -1.05
N ARG A 32 -2.88 -9.85 -1.34
CA ARG A 32 -2.92 -10.56 -2.62
C ARG A 32 -4.26 -11.26 -2.85
N MET A 33 -4.76 -12.00 -1.85
CA MET A 33 -6.07 -12.65 -1.94
C MET A 33 -7.19 -11.63 -2.15
N LEU A 34 -7.18 -10.54 -1.39
CA LEU A 34 -8.12 -9.45 -1.50
C LEU A 34 -8.11 -8.82 -2.92
N SER A 35 -6.92 -8.57 -3.48
CA SER A 35 -6.77 -8.04 -4.84
C SER A 35 -7.34 -8.98 -5.91
N GLU A 36 -7.06 -10.29 -5.80
CA GLU A 36 -7.58 -11.29 -6.74
C GLU A 36 -9.11 -11.40 -6.66
N MET A 37 -9.67 -11.33 -5.45
CA MET A 37 -11.12 -11.37 -5.24
C MET A 37 -11.84 -10.12 -5.78
N GLU A 38 -11.26 -8.92 -5.69
CA GLU A 38 -11.80 -7.71 -6.33
C GLU A 38 -11.81 -7.86 -7.86
N ARG A 39 -10.71 -8.37 -8.43
CA ARG A 39 -10.55 -8.53 -9.88
C ARG A 39 -11.47 -9.61 -10.46
N GLY A 40 -11.79 -10.64 -9.67
CA GLY A 40 -12.67 -11.75 -10.06
C GLY A 40 -14.14 -11.37 -10.26
N GLY A 41 -14.53 -10.09 -10.11
CA GLY A 41 -15.88 -9.61 -10.42
C GLY A 41 -16.97 -10.09 -9.47
N GLY A 42 -16.61 -10.76 -8.38
CA GLY A 42 -17.54 -11.36 -7.40
C GLY A 42 -18.25 -10.37 -6.47
N GLY A 43 -18.29 -9.07 -6.81
CA GLY A 43 -18.88 -8.01 -5.98
C GLY A 43 -18.14 -7.75 -4.66
N PHE A 44 -16.94 -8.31 -4.50
CA PHE A 44 -16.08 -8.11 -3.34
C PHE A 44 -15.41 -6.74 -3.44
N ALA A 45 -15.68 -5.86 -2.49
CA ALA A 45 -15.04 -4.55 -2.39
C ALA A 45 -14.21 -4.55 -1.11
N VAL A 46 -12.89 -4.34 -1.19
CA VAL A 46 -11.98 -4.53 -0.06
C VAL A 46 -12.31 -3.60 1.10
N GLY A 47 -12.71 -2.35 0.85
CA GLY A 47 -13.15 -1.45 1.93
C GLY A 47 -14.25 -2.10 2.79
N ARG A 48 -15.20 -2.80 2.14
CA ARG A 48 -16.25 -3.57 2.82
C ARG A 48 -15.83 -4.98 3.23
N GLY A 49 -14.80 -5.58 2.63
CA GLY A 49 -14.33 -6.93 2.96
C GLY A 49 -13.38 -6.97 4.17
N VAL A 50 -12.67 -5.86 4.40
CA VAL A 50 -11.85 -5.60 5.58
C VAL A 50 -12.75 -5.34 6.79
N GLU A 51 -13.83 -4.58 6.63
CA GLU A 51 -14.71 -4.15 7.73
C GLU A 51 -15.98 -5.02 7.88
N GLY A 52 -16.50 -5.58 6.79
CA GLY A 52 -17.81 -6.25 6.73
C GLY A 52 -17.76 -7.77 6.92
N CYS A 53 -16.59 -8.37 7.09
CA CYS A 53 -16.49 -9.73 7.58
C CYS A 53 -16.56 -9.68 9.11
N GLY A 54 -17.76 -9.84 9.67
CA GLY A 54 -18.11 -9.65 11.08
C GLY A 54 -17.36 -10.55 12.08
N GLY A 55 -16.06 -10.35 12.21
CA GLY A 55 -15.15 -11.09 13.06
C GLY A 55 -14.02 -10.20 13.54
N GLY A 56 -14.32 -9.26 14.45
CA GLY A 56 -13.35 -8.66 15.38
C GLY A 56 -12.06 -8.06 14.80
N TRP A 57 -12.00 -7.76 13.51
CA TRP A 57 -10.80 -7.24 12.85
C TRP A 57 -10.73 -5.72 12.92
N ASP A 58 -10.98 -5.21 14.14
CA ASP A 58 -11.05 -3.80 14.48
C ASP A 58 -9.73 -3.27 15.07
N LYS A 59 -8.65 -4.05 14.90
CA LYS A 59 -7.31 -3.53 15.13
C LYS A 59 -6.94 -2.66 13.93
N VAL A 60 -7.29 -1.39 14.07
CA VAL A 60 -7.14 -0.32 13.06
C VAL A 60 -5.76 -0.37 12.39
N LYS A 61 -4.68 -0.69 13.13
CA LYS A 61 -3.31 -0.71 12.59
C LYS A 61 -3.06 -1.85 11.60
N GLU A 62 -3.38 -3.09 11.95
CA GLU A 62 -3.17 -4.27 11.10
C GLU A 62 -4.06 -4.22 9.85
N ALA A 63 -5.29 -3.71 10.02
CA ALA A 63 -6.19 -3.46 8.90
C ALA A 63 -5.62 -2.45 7.92
N ARG A 64 -5.05 -1.36 8.44
CA ARG A 64 -4.40 -0.33 7.63
C ARG A 64 -3.13 -0.80 6.95
N ASP A 65 -2.32 -1.63 7.61
CA ASP A 65 -1.13 -2.24 6.98
C ASP A 65 -1.50 -3.08 5.75
N VAL A 66 -2.55 -3.89 5.85
CA VAL A 66 -3.03 -4.71 4.72
C VAL A 66 -3.61 -3.83 3.61
N ARG A 67 -4.38 -2.80 3.95
CA ARG A 67 -4.91 -1.81 2.97
C ARG A 67 -3.77 -1.07 2.25
N LEU A 68 -2.68 -0.76 2.95
CA LEU A 68 -1.50 -0.13 2.37
C LEU A 68 -0.82 -1.05 1.35
N ILE A 69 -0.59 -2.31 1.71
CA ILE A 69 -0.02 -3.31 0.79
C ILE A 69 -0.94 -3.52 -0.42
N LEU A 70 -2.27 -3.52 -0.23
CA LEU A 70 -3.22 -3.64 -1.33
C LEU A 70 -3.09 -2.48 -2.33
N ALA A 71 -2.99 -1.24 -1.84
CA ALA A 71 -2.80 -0.07 -2.71
C ALA A 71 -1.52 -0.18 -3.55
N GLN A 72 -0.43 -0.72 -2.98
CA GLN A 72 0.80 -1.02 -3.72
C GLN A 72 0.57 -2.08 -4.81
N ILE A 73 -0.15 -3.17 -4.50
CA ILE A 73 -0.49 -4.21 -5.48
C ILE A 73 -1.32 -3.62 -6.62
N GLN A 74 -2.29 -2.76 -6.33
CA GLN A 74 -3.12 -2.11 -7.34
C GLN A 74 -2.31 -1.20 -8.26
N PHE A 75 -1.36 -0.44 -7.70
CA PHE A 75 -0.44 0.35 -8.49
C PHE A 75 0.39 -0.53 -9.45
N LEU A 76 0.94 -1.66 -8.96
CA LEU A 76 1.67 -2.62 -9.80
C LEU A 76 0.79 -3.26 -10.89
N GLN A 77 -0.51 -3.39 -10.63
CA GLN A 77 -1.51 -3.84 -11.60
C GLN A 77 -1.96 -2.74 -12.57
N LYS A 78 -1.35 -1.55 -12.52
CA LYS A 78 -1.69 -0.36 -13.32
C LYS A 78 -3.05 0.26 -13.00
N ASN A 79 -3.67 -0.12 -11.88
CA ASN A 79 -4.89 0.50 -11.37
C ASN A 79 -4.53 1.74 -10.52
N VAL A 80 -3.95 2.74 -11.18
CA VAL A 80 -3.34 3.92 -10.53
C VAL A 80 -4.37 4.74 -9.75
N ASP A 81 -5.54 4.99 -10.32
CA ASP A 81 -6.59 5.80 -9.68
C ASP A 81 -7.11 5.15 -8.39
N ASP A 82 -7.26 3.82 -8.40
CA ASP A 82 -7.72 3.05 -7.25
C ASP A 82 -6.67 2.97 -6.14
N ALA A 83 -5.38 2.93 -6.52
CA ALA A 83 -4.27 2.98 -5.59
C ALA A 83 -4.21 4.35 -4.90
N LEU A 84 -4.22 5.46 -5.67
CA LEU A 84 -4.19 6.82 -5.13
C LEU A 84 -5.39 7.10 -4.21
N ARG A 85 -6.60 6.68 -4.60
CA ARG A 85 -7.80 6.83 -3.75
C ARG A 85 -7.65 6.14 -2.40
N ARG A 86 -7.10 4.92 -2.37
CA ARG A 86 -6.88 4.18 -1.13
C ARG A 86 -5.80 4.81 -0.25
N TYR A 87 -4.78 5.42 -0.85
CA TYR A 87 -3.79 6.17 -0.07
C TYR A 87 -4.39 7.44 0.55
N ASP A 88 -5.24 8.19 -0.17
CA ASP A 88 -5.96 9.35 0.39
C ASP A 88 -6.82 8.92 1.59
N GLU A 89 -7.59 7.83 1.45
CA GLU A 89 -8.38 7.25 2.53
C GLU A 89 -7.50 6.90 3.75
N LEU A 90 -6.38 6.22 3.54
CA LEU A 90 -5.44 5.85 4.60
C LEU A 90 -4.79 7.07 5.29
N GLY A 91 -4.44 8.11 4.54
CA GLY A 91 -3.89 9.36 5.08
C GLY A 91 -4.91 10.14 5.91
N ARG A 92 -6.19 10.07 5.55
CA ARG A 92 -7.29 10.70 6.30
C ARG A 92 -7.64 9.94 7.58
N GLU A 93 -7.56 8.62 7.55
CA GLU A 93 -7.75 7.77 8.74
C GLU A 93 -6.67 8.01 9.80
N ASP A 94 -5.42 8.23 9.38
CA ASP A 94 -4.32 8.54 10.28
C ASP A 94 -3.31 9.50 9.66
N PRO A 95 -3.49 10.80 9.95
CA PRO A 95 -2.60 11.83 9.43
C PRO A 95 -1.14 11.70 9.91
N ASN A 96 -0.86 10.91 10.95
CA ASN A 96 0.49 10.68 11.46
C ASN A 96 1.18 9.46 10.84
N ASP A 97 0.48 8.69 10.00
CA ASP A 97 1.11 7.65 9.20
C ASP A 97 1.78 8.29 7.99
N PHE A 98 3.10 8.27 7.96
CA PHE A 98 3.87 8.86 6.86
C PHE A 98 3.82 8.02 5.58
N ARG A 99 3.45 6.74 5.66
CA ARG A 99 3.57 5.77 4.56
C ARG A 99 2.66 6.09 3.38
N PRO A 100 1.37 6.48 3.54
CA PRO A 100 0.52 6.86 2.42
C PRO A 100 1.10 8.03 1.62
N TYR A 101 1.52 9.11 2.28
CA TYR A 101 2.13 10.28 1.62
C TYR A 101 3.42 9.94 0.87
N PHE A 102 4.27 9.07 1.45
CA PHE A 102 5.46 8.60 0.74
C PHE A 102 5.10 7.81 -0.52
N CYS A 103 4.15 6.88 -0.42
CA CYS A 103 3.70 6.08 -1.55
C CYS A 103 3.03 6.92 -2.64
N GLU A 104 2.19 7.89 -2.29
CA GLU A 104 1.60 8.83 -3.23
C GLU A 104 2.67 9.67 -3.94
N GLY A 105 3.63 10.22 -3.18
CA GLY A 105 4.76 10.96 -3.76
C GLY A 105 5.56 10.12 -4.76
N MET A 106 5.78 8.85 -4.45
CA MET A 106 6.43 7.90 -5.37
C MET A 106 5.59 7.66 -6.63
N ILE A 107 4.28 7.47 -6.49
CA ILE A 107 3.37 7.26 -7.63
C ILE A 107 3.35 8.51 -8.51
N TYR A 108 3.17 9.70 -7.94
CA TYR A 108 3.17 10.96 -8.68
C TYR A 108 4.50 11.20 -9.40
N SER A 109 5.63 10.91 -8.75
CA SER A 109 6.95 10.95 -9.40
C SER A 109 7.00 10.02 -10.62
N LEU A 110 6.53 8.78 -10.50
CA LEU A 110 6.50 7.81 -11.60
C LEU A 110 5.56 8.24 -12.74
N LEU A 111 4.53 9.03 -12.45
CA LEU A 111 3.62 9.63 -13.43
C LEU A 111 4.11 10.96 -14.01
N ASP A 112 5.32 11.40 -13.65
CA ASP A 112 5.91 12.72 -14.00
C ASP A 112 5.12 13.93 -13.47
N ARG A 113 4.29 13.70 -12.45
CA ARG A 113 3.50 14.70 -11.71
C ARG A 113 4.33 15.25 -10.55
N ASN A 114 5.44 15.90 -10.89
CA ASN A 114 6.48 16.26 -9.91
C ASN A 114 6.03 17.34 -8.90
N GLU A 115 5.07 18.20 -9.24
CA GLU A 115 4.51 19.18 -8.31
C GLU A 115 3.75 18.48 -7.17
N GLU A 116 2.86 17.57 -7.52
CA GLU A 116 2.05 16.79 -6.56
C GLU A 116 2.93 15.85 -5.75
N ALA A 117 3.94 15.25 -6.39
CA ALA A 117 4.94 14.46 -5.69
C ALA A 117 5.66 15.26 -4.59
N ARG A 118 6.01 16.52 -4.87
CA ARG A 118 6.65 17.40 -3.88
C ARG A 118 5.73 17.71 -2.70
N GLU A 119 4.45 17.94 -2.96
CA GLU A 119 3.47 18.19 -1.90
C GLU A 119 3.36 17.01 -0.95
N GLU A 120 3.24 15.79 -1.49
CA GLU A 120 3.15 14.59 -0.67
C GLU A 120 4.46 14.27 0.06
N PHE A 121 5.61 14.45 -0.60
CA PHE A 121 6.90 14.32 0.05
C PHE A 121 7.12 15.37 1.15
N ALA A 122 6.57 16.58 1.02
CA ALA A 122 6.62 17.58 2.08
C ALA A 122 5.79 17.17 3.31
N LYS A 123 4.62 16.53 3.11
CA LYS A 123 3.86 15.93 4.21
C LYS A 123 4.64 14.79 4.87
N TYR A 124 5.20 13.88 4.08
CA TYR A 124 6.07 12.80 4.55
C TYR A 124 7.22 13.32 5.42
N GLN A 125 7.95 14.35 4.96
CA GLN A 125 9.09 14.91 5.69
C GLN A 125 8.70 15.59 7.01
N LYS A 126 7.49 16.16 7.11
CA LYS A 126 7.00 16.76 8.35
C LYS A 126 6.72 15.71 9.44
N ILE A 127 6.29 14.52 9.03
CA ILE A 127 5.83 13.46 9.94
C ILE A 127 6.94 12.44 10.24
N SER A 128 7.75 12.11 9.23
CA SER A 128 8.81 11.11 9.35
C SER A 128 9.98 11.63 10.19
N THR A 129 10.35 10.88 11.21
CA THR A 129 11.62 11.08 11.94
C THR A 129 12.84 10.61 11.14
N LYS A 130 12.63 9.84 10.06
CA LYS A 130 13.66 9.38 9.14
C LYS A 130 13.77 10.34 7.97
N LYS A 131 14.97 10.87 7.73
CA LYS A 131 15.29 11.65 6.53
C LYS A 131 15.62 10.69 5.37
N VAL A 132 14.60 10.11 4.75
CA VAL A 132 14.79 9.49 3.43
C VAL A 132 14.96 10.61 2.42
N GLU A 133 15.99 10.53 1.58
CA GLU A 133 16.21 11.50 0.51
C GLU A 133 15.18 11.29 -0.60
N VAL A 134 14.17 12.15 -0.64
CA VAL A 134 13.08 12.07 -1.63
C VAL A 134 13.39 12.82 -2.93
N GLU A 135 14.37 13.73 -2.92
CA GLU A 135 14.72 14.58 -4.06
C GLU A 135 15.27 13.75 -5.24
N GLY A 136 15.90 12.61 -4.95
CA GLY A 136 16.35 11.66 -5.97
C GLY A 136 15.22 11.14 -6.87
N TYR A 137 14.00 11.01 -6.33
CA TYR A 137 12.83 10.54 -7.06
C TYR A 137 12.23 11.62 -7.96
N LEU A 138 12.45 12.89 -7.67
CA LEU A 138 11.93 14.02 -8.46
C LEU A 138 12.78 14.33 -9.68
N ARG A 139 13.90 13.63 -9.87
CA ARG A 139 14.75 13.77 -11.05
C ARG A 139 14.14 13.07 -12.27
N SER A 140 14.64 13.42 -13.45
CA SER A 140 14.20 12.87 -14.74
C SER A 140 14.22 11.32 -14.75
N PRO A 141 13.38 10.65 -15.57
CA PRO A 141 13.38 9.19 -15.70
C PRO A 141 14.78 8.59 -15.99
N LEU A 142 15.62 9.30 -16.74
CA LEU A 142 17.01 8.94 -17.03
C LEU A 142 17.93 9.01 -15.79
N SER A 143 17.69 9.98 -14.91
CA SER A 143 18.42 10.11 -13.65
C SER A 143 17.99 9.04 -12.63
N ARG A 144 16.72 8.59 -12.65
CA ARG A 144 16.22 7.52 -11.77
C ARG A 144 16.89 6.17 -12.05
N MET A 145 17.10 5.83 -13.32
CA MET A 145 17.80 4.60 -13.71
C MET A 145 19.25 4.55 -13.22
N LYS A 146 19.88 5.72 -13.03
CA LYS A 146 21.24 5.84 -12.49
C LYS A 146 21.30 5.59 -10.97
N VAL A 147 20.24 5.94 -10.23
CA VAL A 147 20.12 5.67 -8.78
C VAL A 147 19.94 4.18 -8.50
N PHE A 148 19.24 3.44 -9.37
CA PHE A 148 19.16 1.98 -9.29
C PHE A 148 20.47 1.26 -9.71
N GLY A 149 21.41 1.98 -10.30
CA GLY A 149 22.69 1.45 -10.80
C GLY A 149 23.90 1.76 -9.92
N THR A 150 23.73 2.44 -8.77
CA THR A 150 24.85 2.73 -7.85
C THR A 150 24.61 2.07 -6.50
N ASN A 151 24.68 0.75 -6.49
CA ASN A 151 25.22 -0.01 -5.37
C ASN A 151 26.33 -0.87 -5.95
N GLU A 152 27.50 -0.28 -6.15
CA GLU A 152 28.75 -1.02 -6.07
C GLU A 152 29.87 -0.02 -5.79
N GLU A 153 30.58 -0.32 -4.70
CA GLU A 153 31.82 0.26 -4.20
C GLU A 153 31.76 1.61 -3.48
N GLU A 154 31.59 1.53 -2.15
CA GLU A 154 32.51 2.26 -1.27
C GLU A 154 33.00 1.34 -0.13
N ASN A 155 34.28 0.95 -0.32
CA ASN A 155 35.30 0.42 0.59
C ASN A 155 35.38 -1.09 0.88
#